data_AF-A0A968J8A3-F1
#
_entry.id   AF-A0A968J8A3-F1
#
_cell.length_a   1.000
_cell.length_b   1.000
_cell.length_c   1.000
_cell.angle_alpha   90.00
_cell.angle_beta   90.00
_cell.angle_gamma   90.00
#
_symmetry.space_group_name_H-M   'P 1'
#
loop_
_entity.id
_entity.type
_entity.pdbx_description
1 polymer ?
#
loop_
_entity_poly.entity_id
_entity_poly.type
_entity_poly.pdbx_seq_one_letter_code
_entity_poly.pdbx_strand_id
1 'polypeptide(L)'
;MQQDRYFHNNTKSNSKTAIQIIDQYNIIYFDTYMQIHQPKITQFENSEVFYNKATEIIIDQILDTTSQEGLARICLSGGSTPLPIYNQLSKNSNLNWYDIELFQTDERFIDPSSEESNQFQIEKALTPKILDNLKHFYKINTTLEKKTNT
;
A
#
# COMPACT_ATOMS: atom_id res chain seq x y z
N MET A 1 -33.25 9.42 -38.02
CA MET A 1 -34.62 9.89 -37.70
C MET A 1 -35.21 8.85 -36.76
N GLN A 2 -35.56 9.05 -35.49
CA GLN A 2 -35.83 10.21 -34.61
C GLN A 2 -35.12 9.92 -33.26
N GLN A 3 -34.33 10.83 -32.66
CA GLN A 3 -34.70 11.89 -31.71
C GLN A 3 -35.52 11.48 -30.47
N ASP A 4 -34.84 11.60 -29.34
CA ASP A 4 -35.23 12.13 -28.02
C ASP A 4 -36.25 11.39 -27.14
N ARG A 5 -35.80 11.05 -25.93
CA ARG A 5 -36.45 11.53 -24.70
C ARG A 5 -35.44 11.65 -23.56
N TYR A 6 -34.92 12.86 -23.41
CA TYR A 6 -34.36 13.35 -22.15
C TYR A 6 -35.44 13.30 -21.07
N PHE A 7 -35.19 12.58 -19.98
CA PHE A 7 -35.85 12.86 -18.71
C PHE A 7 -34.88 13.63 -17.82
N HIS A 8 -35.01 14.95 -17.89
CA HIS A 8 -34.54 15.85 -16.85
C HIS A 8 -35.42 15.63 -15.61
N ASN A 9 -34.89 14.96 -14.60
CA ASN A 9 -35.43 15.10 -13.24
C ASN A 9 -34.41 15.84 -12.40
N ASN A 10 -34.72 17.13 -12.29
CA ASN A 10 -34.04 18.13 -11.52
C ASN A 10 -34.47 17.98 -10.06
N THR A 11 -33.65 17.36 -9.21
CA THR A 11 -33.77 17.49 -7.76
C THR A 11 -32.39 17.75 -7.18
N LYS A 12 -32.08 19.03 -6.97
CA LYS A 12 -31.05 19.46 -6.02
C LYS A 12 -31.45 18.96 -4.64
N SER A 13 -30.93 17.80 -4.22
CA SER A 13 -31.01 17.36 -2.84
C SER A 13 -29.69 17.65 -2.15
N ASN A 14 -29.65 18.76 -1.41
CA ASN A 14 -28.60 19.06 -0.44
C ASN A 14 -28.77 18.14 0.78
N SER A 15 -28.33 16.89 0.68
CA SER A 15 -28.28 15.98 1.83
C SER A 15 -27.16 14.94 1.64
N LYS A 16 -26.25 14.88 2.61
CA LYS A 16 -25.06 13.99 2.71
C LYS A 16 -25.38 12.49 2.81
N THR A 17 -26.45 12.01 2.20
CA THR A 17 -26.72 10.57 2.05
C THR A 17 -27.79 10.42 0.98
N ALA A 18 -27.36 10.17 -0.25
CA ALA A 18 -28.26 9.87 -1.36
C ALA A 18 -28.54 8.36 -1.35
N ILE A 19 -29.56 7.94 -0.60
CA ILE A 19 -30.20 6.64 -0.82
C ILE A 19 -31.33 6.92 -1.82
N GLN A 20 -31.18 6.44 -3.05
CA GLN A 20 -32.29 6.39 -4.00
C GLN A 20 -32.71 4.93 -4.17
N ILE A 21 -33.93 4.63 -3.75
CA ILE A 21 -34.60 3.37 -4.08
C ILE A 21 -35.12 3.55 -5.50
N ILE A 22 -34.62 2.78 -6.45
CA ILE A 22 -35.01 2.88 -7.86
C ILE A 22 -35.26 1.49 -8.42
N ASP A 23 -36.41 0.91 -8.09
CA ASP A 23 -37.24 0.05 -8.97
C ASP A 23 -38.36 -0.66 -8.19
N GLN A 24 -39.20 -1.40 -8.91
CA GLN A 24 -40.28 -2.23 -8.36
C GLN A 24 -39.78 -3.43 -7.53
N TYR A 25 -38.46 -3.64 -7.44
CA TYR A 25 -37.84 -4.77 -6.75
C TYR A 25 -37.17 -4.38 -5.42
N ASN A 26 -37.30 -3.12 -4.98
CA ASN A 26 -36.69 -2.61 -3.74
C ASN A 26 -35.16 -2.81 -3.69
N ILE A 27 -34.48 -2.72 -4.83
CA ILE A 27 -33.01 -2.76 -4.85
C ILE A 27 -32.48 -1.41 -4.38
N ILE A 28 -31.72 -1.42 -3.28
CA ILE A 28 -31.01 -0.25 -2.77
C ILE A 28 -29.68 -0.15 -3.53
N TYR A 29 -29.60 0.81 -4.45
CA TYR A 29 -28.33 1.19 -5.06
C TYR A 29 -27.65 2.21 -4.14
N PHE A 30 -26.48 1.84 -3.62
CA PHE A 30 -25.59 2.81 -3.00
C PHE A 30 -24.89 3.56 -4.12
N ASP A 31 -25.03 4.88 -4.14
CA ASP A 31 -24.33 5.75 -5.07
C ASP A 31 -22.85 5.84 -4.67
N THR A 32 -22.12 4.73 -4.80
CA THR A 32 -20.68 4.67 -4.62
C THR A 32 -19.98 5.12 -5.90
N TYR A 33 -20.21 6.37 -6.32
CA TYR A 33 -19.20 7.09 -7.08
C TYR A 33 -18.06 7.49 -6.12
N MET A 34 -17.38 6.48 -5.58
CA MET A 34 -15.94 6.59 -5.41
C MET A 34 -15.42 6.90 -6.81
N GLN A 35 -14.83 8.08 -7.02
CA GLN A 35 -14.06 8.35 -8.23
C GLN A 35 -12.87 7.40 -8.23
N ILE A 36 -13.08 6.15 -8.65
CA ILE A 36 -12.00 5.20 -8.86
C ILE A 36 -11.15 5.81 -9.96
N HIS A 37 -10.04 6.42 -9.58
CA HIS A 37 -9.04 6.89 -10.53
C HIS A 37 -8.66 5.67 -11.37
N GLN A 38 -8.79 5.77 -12.69
CA GLN A 38 -8.43 4.65 -13.55
C GLN A 38 -6.99 4.23 -13.23
N PRO A 39 -6.72 2.93 -12.99
CA PRO A 39 -5.39 2.50 -12.63
C PRO A 39 -4.45 2.81 -13.80
N LYS A 40 -3.38 3.54 -13.52
CA LYS A 40 -2.31 3.73 -14.50
C LYS A 40 -1.49 2.45 -14.57
N ILE A 41 -1.64 1.71 -15.66
CA ILE A 41 -0.88 0.49 -15.90
C ILE A 41 0.37 0.86 -16.71
N THR A 42 1.55 0.55 -16.17
CA THR A 42 2.83 0.72 -16.85
C THR A 42 3.47 -0.64 -17.05
N GLN A 43 3.83 -0.98 -18.29
CA GLN A 43 4.57 -2.19 -18.61
C GLN A 43 6.05 -1.86 -18.76
N PHE A 44 6.90 -2.72 -18.24
CA PHE A 44 8.35 -2.64 -18.37
C PHE A 44 8.87 -3.82 -19.18
N GLU A 45 10.00 -3.63 -19.86
CA GLU A 45 10.61 -4.64 -20.71
C GLU A 45 11.06 -5.87 -19.90
N ASN A 46 11.62 -5.64 -18.72
CA ASN A 46 12.13 -6.69 -17.83
C ASN A 46 12.07 -6.23 -16.36
N SER A 47 12.37 -7.18 -15.46
CA SER A 47 12.32 -6.96 -14.02
C SER A 47 13.32 -5.91 -13.53
N GLU A 48 14.50 -5.81 -14.16
CA GLU A 48 15.53 -4.84 -13.75
C GLU A 48 15.07 -3.40 -14.01
N VAL A 49 14.52 -3.13 -15.20
CA VAL A 49 13.94 -1.83 -15.53
C VAL A 49 12.77 -1.50 -14.60
N PHE A 50 11.92 -2.49 -14.29
CA PHE A 50 10.84 -2.33 -13.33
C PHE A 50 11.36 -1.98 -11.93
N TYR A 51 12.35 -2.70 -11.39
CA TYR A 51 12.88 -2.44 -10.06
C TYR A 51 13.48 -1.03 -9.98
N ASN A 52 14.28 -0.64 -10.96
CA ASN A 52 14.90 0.69 -10.97
C ASN A 52 13.82 1.79 -10.98
N LYS A 53 12.78 1.66 -11.83
CA LYS A 53 11.70 2.66 -11.88
C LYS A 53 10.78 2.65 -10.66
N ALA A 54 10.48 1.49 -10.11
CA ALA A 54 9.71 1.40 -8.87
C ALA A 54 10.49 2.05 -7.70
N THR A 55 11.78 1.75 -7.58
CA THR A 55 12.66 2.32 -6.55
C THR A 55 12.74 3.84 -6.68
N GLU A 56 12.96 4.40 -7.88
CA GLU A 56 12.95 5.85 -8.11
C GLU A 56 11.64 6.49 -7.63
N ILE A 57 10.48 5.97 -8.06
CA ILE A 57 9.16 6.49 -7.68
C ILE A 57 8.97 6.45 -6.15
N ILE A 58 9.40 5.36 -5.51
CA ILE A 58 9.27 5.21 -4.05
C ILE A 58 10.17 6.21 -3.33
N ILE A 59 11.42 6.41 -3.79
CA ILE A 59 12.33 7.41 -3.20
C ILE A 59 11.74 8.81 -3.30
N ASP A 60 11.27 9.20 -4.49
CA ASP A 60 10.68 10.53 -4.71
C ASP A 60 9.49 10.73 -3.76
N GLN A 61 8.60 9.73 -3.65
CA GLN A 61 7.46 9.82 -2.73
C GLN A 61 7.89 9.90 -1.25
N ILE A 62 8.93 9.16 -0.84
CA ILE A 62 9.46 9.23 0.52
C ILE A 62 10.01 10.63 0.80
N LEU A 63 10.85 11.16 -0.09
CA LEU A 63 11.47 12.47 0.06
C LEU A 63 10.42 13.60 0.09
N ASP A 64 9.43 13.54 -0.79
CA ASP A 64 8.33 14.51 -0.80
C ASP A 64 7.53 14.43 0.51
N THR A 65 7.18 13.23 0.96
CA THR A 65 6.40 13.02 2.18
C THR A 65 7.16 13.47 3.43
N THR A 66 8.45 13.13 3.56
CA THR A 66 9.26 13.57 4.70
C THR A 66 9.50 15.07 4.67
N SER A 67 9.63 15.69 3.50
CA SER A 67 9.76 17.15 3.40
C SER A 67 8.51 17.91 3.87
N GLN A 68 7.33 17.35 3.64
CA GLN A 68 6.04 17.97 3.96
C GLN A 68 5.59 17.66 5.39
N GLU A 69 5.73 16.41 5.82
CA GLU A 69 5.13 15.90 7.07
C GLU A 69 6.18 15.53 8.14
N GLY A 70 7.47 15.55 7.79
CA GLY A 70 8.57 15.13 8.67
C GLY A 70 8.63 13.62 8.93
N LEU A 71 7.76 12.82 8.30
CA LEU A 71 7.67 11.38 8.53
C LEU A 71 6.99 10.66 7.35
N ALA A 72 7.66 9.66 6.79
CA ALA A 72 7.07 8.71 5.84
C ALA A 72 6.72 7.39 6.54
N ARG A 73 5.55 6.83 6.21
CA ARG A 73 5.11 5.50 6.69
C ARG A 73 4.89 4.57 5.51
N ILE A 74 5.52 3.41 5.55
CA ILE A 74 5.53 2.50 4.41
C ILE A 74 5.15 1.09 4.87
N CYS A 75 4.20 0.49 4.16
CA CYS A 75 3.83 -0.90 4.37
C CYS A 75 4.66 -1.81 3.45
N LEU A 76 5.30 -2.84 4.01
CA LEU A 76 6.18 -3.76 3.32
C LEU A 76 5.57 -5.17 3.33
N SER A 77 5.41 -5.73 2.13
CA SER A 77 5.16 -7.15 1.90
C SER A 77 6.46 -7.89 1.66
N GLY A 78 6.48 -9.21 1.86
CA GLY A 78 7.59 -10.04 1.38
C GLY A 78 7.41 -10.50 -0.07
N GLY A 79 8.23 -11.46 -0.49
CA GLY A 79 8.17 -12.07 -1.82
C GLY A 79 9.24 -11.56 -2.80
N SER A 80 9.40 -12.28 -3.91
CA SER A 80 10.51 -12.09 -4.85
C SER A 80 10.48 -10.77 -5.62
N THR A 81 9.30 -10.14 -5.77
CA THR A 81 9.15 -8.86 -6.47
C THR A 81 9.51 -7.64 -5.62
N PRO A 82 9.04 -7.49 -4.37
CA PRO A 82 9.38 -6.31 -3.55
C PRO A 82 10.78 -6.36 -2.92
N LEU A 83 11.32 -7.54 -2.59
CA LEU A 83 12.62 -7.63 -1.90
C LEU A 83 13.80 -7.00 -2.68
N PRO A 84 13.92 -7.16 -4.01
CA PRO A 84 14.93 -6.44 -4.79
C PRO A 84 14.81 -4.92 -4.68
N ILE A 85 13.59 -4.38 -4.64
CA ILE A 85 13.34 -2.94 -4.48
C ILE A 85 13.84 -2.47 -3.12
N TYR A 86 13.53 -3.20 -2.03
CA TYR A 86 14.02 -2.85 -0.69
C TYR A 86 15.56 -2.85 -0.60
N ASN A 87 16.20 -3.78 -1.31
CA ASN A 87 17.66 -3.81 -1.42
C ASN A 87 18.25 -2.63 -2.22
N GLN A 88 17.52 -2.10 -3.20
CA GLN A 88 17.93 -0.88 -3.89
C GLN A 88 17.69 0.37 -3.01
N LEU A 89 16.56 0.42 -2.29
CA LEU A 89 16.27 1.50 -1.33
C LEU A 89 17.35 1.60 -0.25
N SER A 90 17.80 0.47 0.30
CA SER A 90 18.83 0.45 1.36
C SER A 90 20.20 0.97 0.93
N LYS A 91 20.45 1.06 -0.39
CA LYS A 91 21.67 1.63 -0.96
C LYS A 91 21.56 3.13 -1.24
N ASN A 92 20.38 3.73 -1.13
CA ASN A 92 20.19 5.13 -1.42
C ASN A 92 20.59 6.00 -0.21
N SER A 93 21.58 6.87 -0.41
CA SER A 93 22.12 7.77 0.62
C SER A 93 21.26 9.01 0.89
N ASN A 94 20.27 9.31 0.05
CA ASN A 94 19.43 10.50 0.20
C ASN A 94 18.27 10.25 1.18
N LEU A 95 17.95 8.98 1.48
CA LEU A 95 16.90 8.64 2.43
C LEU A 95 17.39 8.81 3.87
N ASN A 96 16.73 9.69 4.62
CA ASN A 96 16.92 9.77 6.06
C ASN A 96 16.02 8.75 6.78
N TRP A 97 16.59 7.60 7.13
CA TRP A 97 15.83 6.50 7.74
C TRP A 97 15.26 6.83 9.13
N TYR A 98 15.77 7.86 9.80
CA TYR A 98 15.22 8.37 11.06
C TYR A 98 13.84 9.03 10.90
N ASP A 99 13.45 9.35 9.67
CA ASP A 99 12.16 9.94 9.32
C ASP A 99 11.24 8.91 8.64
N ILE A 100 11.52 7.61 8.79
CA ILE A 100 10.78 6.53 8.13
C ILE A 100 10.32 5.49 9.15
N GLU A 101 9.01 5.19 9.15
CA GLU A 101 8.42 4.05 9.86
C GLU A 101 7.98 2.98 8.86
N LEU A 102 8.30 1.72 9.17
CA LEU A 102 7.95 0.57 8.35
C LEU A 102 6.90 -0.29 9.06
N PHE A 103 5.96 -0.83 8.29
CA PHE A 103 4.90 -1.72 8.76
C PHE A 103 4.89 -2.99 7.93
N GLN A 104 4.87 -4.14 8.56
CA GLN A 104 4.68 -5.39 7.84
C GLN A 104 3.21 -5.60 7.45
N THR A 105 2.93 -5.93 6.19
CA THR A 105 1.54 -6.13 5.70
C THR A 105 0.97 -7.48 6.11
N ASP A 106 1.80 -8.52 6.03
CA ASP A 106 1.44 -9.92 6.23
C ASP A 106 2.65 -10.70 6.74
N GLU A 107 2.40 -11.81 7.45
CA GLU A 107 3.45 -12.71 7.91
C GLU A 107 2.96 -14.15 7.93
N ARG A 108 3.87 -15.10 7.69
CA ARG A 108 3.65 -16.51 7.93
C ARG A 108 3.80 -16.76 9.43
N PHE A 109 2.86 -17.47 10.03
CA PHE A 109 2.91 -17.79 11.46
C PHE A 109 3.93 -18.92 11.75
N ILE A 110 5.21 -18.59 11.63
CA ILE A 110 6.38 -19.46 11.80
C ILE A 110 7.44 -18.74 12.66
N ASP A 111 8.51 -19.46 13.01
CA ASP A 111 9.65 -18.87 13.72
C ASP A 111 10.21 -17.65 12.95
N PRO A 112 10.40 -16.48 13.60
CA PRO A 112 10.84 -15.27 12.92
C PRO A 112 12.27 -15.37 12.36
N SER A 113 13.08 -16.33 12.82
CA SER A 113 14.42 -16.62 12.29
C SER A 113 14.42 -17.53 11.06
N SER A 114 13.26 -18.07 10.66
CA SER A 114 13.11 -18.88 9.47
C SER A 114 13.39 -18.06 8.20
N GLU A 115 14.07 -18.65 7.21
CA GLU A 115 14.29 -18.01 5.91
C GLU A 115 12.99 -17.74 5.13
N GLU A 116 11.88 -18.39 5.50
CA GLU A 116 10.55 -18.20 4.91
C GLU A 116 9.76 -17.03 5.53
N SER A 117 10.27 -16.47 6.64
CA SER A 117 9.68 -15.33 7.34
C SER A 117 9.77 -14.07 6.49
N ASN A 118 8.64 -13.37 6.29
CA ASN A 118 8.64 -12.08 5.62
C ASN A 118 9.51 -11.09 6.39
N GLN A 119 9.42 -11.08 7.73
CA GLN A 119 10.26 -10.26 8.58
C GLN A 119 11.74 -10.51 8.30
N PHE A 120 12.18 -11.77 8.32
CA PHE A 120 13.59 -12.12 8.08
C PHE A 120 14.07 -11.64 6.70
N GLN A 121 13.27 -11.89 5.66
CA GLN A 121 13.61 -11.51 4.29
C GLN A 121 13.68 -9.98 4.12
N ILE A 122 12.74 -9.24 4.71
CA ILE A 122 12.70 -7.77 4.68
C ILE A 122 13.92 -7.18 5.41
N GLU A 123 14.21 -7.65 6.63
CA GLU A 123 15.36 -7.20 7.42
C GLU A 123 16.68 -7.46 6.67
N LYS A 124 16.82 -8.64 6.06
CA LYS A 124 17.97 -8.99 5.23
C LYS A 124 18.11 -8.06 4.01
N ALA A 125 17.01 -7.72 3.34
CA ALA A 125 17.02 -6.84 2.18
C ALA A 125 17.40 -5.40 2.55
N LEU A 126 16.88 -4.88 3.67
CA LEU A 126 17.16 -3.53 4.16
C LEU A 126 18.54 -3.38 4.81
N THR A 127 19.15 -4.47 5.28
CA THR A 127 20.45 -4.54 5.96
C THR A 127 20.43 -4.01 7.41
N PRO A 128 21.28 -4.56 8.31
CA PRO A 128 21.32 -4.13 9.71
C PRO A 128 21.59 -2.62 9.88
N LYS A 129 22.47 -2.05 9.05
CA LYS A 129 22.80 -0.62 9.11
C LYS A 129 21.57 0.26 8.93
N ILE A 130 20.65 -0.10 8.04
CA ILE A 130 19.42 0.68 7.85
C ILE A 130 18.50 0.52 9.05
N LEU A 131 18.33 -0.71 9.55
CA LEU A 131 17.46 -0.99 10.70
C LEU A 131 17.93 -0.23 11.96
N ASP A 132 19.24 -0.08 12.16
CA ASP A 132 19.82 0.68 13.28
C ASP A 132 19.53 2.19 13.18
N ASN A 133 19.28 2.71 11.98
CA ASN A 133 18.98 4.13 11.74
C ASN A 133 17.49 4.36 11.43
N LEU A 134 16.66 3.33 11.54
CA LEU A 134 15.24 3.42 11.24
C LEU A 134 14.49 4.00 12.44
N LYS A 135 13.49 4.86 12.19
CA LYS A 135 12.62 5.36 13.26
C LYS A 135 11.92 4.24 14.01
N HIS A 136 11.26 3.34 13.27
CA HIS A 136 10.64 2.14 13.81
C HIS A 136 10.30 1.12 12.71
N PHE A 137 10.35 -0.18 13.06
CA PHE A 137 9.79 -1.25 12.24
C PHE A 137 8.74 -2.04 13.03
N TYR A 138 7.48 -1.84 12.67
CA TYR A 138 6.33 -2.55 13.23
C TYR A 138 6.19 -3.93 12.57
N LYS A 139 6.53 -4.96 13.35
CA LYS A 139 6.57 -6.38 12.93
C LYS A 139 5.42 -7.17 13.55
N ILE A 140 5.02 -8.25 12.88
CA ILE A 140 3.99 -9.16 13.41
C ILE A 140 4.66 -10.14 14.39
N ASN A 141 4.19 -10.19 15.63
CA ASN A 141 4.76 -11.09 16.63
C ASN A 141 4.26 -12.54 16.43
N THR A 142 5.08 -13.37 15.79
CA THR A 142 4.80 -14.80 15.55
C THR A 142 5.17 -15.71 16.71
N THR A 143 5.74 -15.18 17.80
CA THR A 143 6.08 -15.96 19.01
C THR A 143 4.92 -16.08 19.99
N LEU A 144 3.78 -15.44 19.70
CA LEU A 144 2.59 -15.49 20.54
C LEU A 144 2.08 -16.94 20.63
N GLU A 145 1.77 -17.37 21.84
CA GLU A 145 1.18 -18.70 22.04
C GLU A 145 -0.17 -18.80 21.34
N LYS A 146 -0.38 -19.92 20.66
CA LYS A 146 -1.69 -20.26 20.12
C LYS A 146 -2.62 -20.51 21.31
N LYS A 147 -3.57 -19.62 21.56
CA LYS A 147 -4.64 -19.87 22.53
C LYS A 147 -5.40 -21.14 22.12
N THR A 148 -5.18 -22.22 22.85
CA THR A 148 -6.05 -23.40 22.77
C THR A 148 -7.29 -23.08 23.58
N ASN A 149 -8.43 -22.90 22.91
CA ASN A 149 -9.72 -22.87 23.59
C ASN A 149 -10.01 -24.31 24.06
N THR A 150 -9.72 -24.57 25.34
CA THR A 150 -10.16 -25.78 26.05
C THR A 150 -11.55 -25.55 26.62
#